data_AF-A0A0D0DCB7-F1
#
_entry.id   AF-A0A0D0DCB7-F1
#
_cell.length_a   1.000
_cell.length_b   1.000
_cell.length_c   1.000
_cell.angle_alpha   90.00
_cell.angle_beta   90.00
_cell.angle_gamma   90.00
#
_symmetry.space_group_name_H-M   'P 1'
#
loop_
_entity.id
_entity.type
_entity.pdbx_description
1 polymer ?
#
loop_
_entity_poly.entity_id
_entity_poly.type
_entity_poly.pdbx_seq_one_letter_code
_entity_poly.pdbx_strand_id
1 'polypeptide(L)'
;MLGISQASMYRWEAIFAEYGDVNRPPSPIRGQSLRILTCALMTACEELFAEESDLYLDEVITWLGLTHDIIVLKATLCQNLKEVGLTRKTLHKMAAEHNKVLHEE
;
A
#
# COMPACT_ATOMS: atom_id res chain seq x y z
N MET A 1 -21.95 12.22 37.93
CA MET A 1 -21.16 10.96 37.82
C MET A 1 -21.13 10.57 36.35
N LEU A 2 -19.95 10.47 35.73
CA LEU A 2 -19.79 10.43 34.25
C LEU A 2 -20.19 9.10 33.57
N GLY A 3 -20.82 8.14 34.26
CA GLY A 3 -21.29 6.88 33.66
C GLY A 3 -20.18 5.95 33.15
N ILE A 4 -18.91 6.22 33.49
CA ILE A 4 -17.74 5.48 33.04
C ILE A 4 -17.24 4.59 34.17
N SER A 5 -16.83 3.35 33.84
CA SER A 5 -16.26 2.42 34.82
C SER A 5 -14.90 2.91 35.33
N GLN A 6 -14.58 2.60 36.59
CA GLN A 6 -13.27 2.94 37.18
C GLN A 6 -12.11 2.29 36.38
N ALA A 7 -12.32 1.09 35.84
CA ALA A 7 -11.35 0.41 34.99
C ALA A 7 -11.08 1.17 33.67
N SER A 8 -12.09 1.80 33.08
CA SER A 8 -11.91 2.63 31.87
C SER A 8 -11.09 3.88 32.18
N MET A 9 -11.29 4.48 33.35
CA MET A 9 -10.51 5.65 33.79
C MET A 9 -9.02 5.30 33.94
N TYR A 10 -8.69 4.20 34.61
CA TYR A 10 -7.30 3.74 34.72
C TYR A 10 -6.68 3.40 33.37
N ARG A 11 -7.45 2.84 32.43
CA ARG A 11 -6.96 2.58 31.07
C ARG A 11 -6.65 3.87 30.31
N TRP A 12 -7.49 4.89 30.43
CA TRP A 12 -7.24 6.18 29.79
C TRP A 12 -6.04 6.90 30.40
N GLU A 13 -5.90 6.87 31.72
CA GLU A 13 -4.72 7.42 32.41
C GLU A 13 -3.43 6.71 31.97
N ALA A 14 -3.44 5.38 31.86
CA ALA A 14 -2.31 4.62 31.35
C ALA A 14 -1.97 4.95 29.89
N ILE A 15 -2.97 5.04 29.01
CA ILE A 15 -2.77 5.41 27.59
C ILE A 15 -2.21 6.84 27.50
N PHE A 16 -2.75 7.78 28.28
CA PHE A 16 -2.30 9.16 28.29
C PHE A 16 -0.86 9.29 28.81
N ALA A 17 -0.50 8.55 29.85
CA ALA A 17 0.87 8.54 30.39
C ALA A 17 1.89 7.96 29.39
N GLU A 18 1.50 6.97 28.59
CA GLU A 18 2.38 6.29 27.63
C GLU A 18 2.50 7.04 26.30
N TYR A 19 1.39 7.56 25.77
CA TYR A 19 1.31 8.11 24.41
C TYR A 19 1.05 9.62 24.34
N GLY A 20 0.72 10.28 25.45
CA GLY A 20 0.38 11.71 25.49
C GLY A 20 -0.97 12.06 24.86
N ASP A 21 -1.76 11.06 24.48
CA ASP A 21 -3.10 11.18 23.90
C ASP A 21 -4.05 10.22 24.62
N VAL A 22 -5.33 10.58 24.71
CA VAL A 22 -6.42 9.72 25.21
C VAL A 22 -6.96 8.79 24.12
N ASN A 23 -6.64 9.05 22.85
CA ASN A 23 -6.96 8.12 21.77
C ASN A 23 -6.19 6.81 21.94
N ARG A 24 -6.91 5.70 21.94
CA ARG A 24 -6.30 4.38 22.01
C ARG A 24 -5.42 4.17 20.76
N PRO A 25 -4.14 3.78 20.91
CA PRO A 25 -3.31 3.43 19.77
C PRO A 25 -3.92 2.26 19.00
N PRO A 26 -3.63 2.13 17.70
CA PRO A 26 -4.08 1.00 16.90
C PRO A 26 -3.81 -0.32 17.62
N SER A 27 -4.81 -1.20 17.72
CA SER A 27 -4.60 -2.50 18.35
C SER A 27 -3.45 -3.24 17.65
N PRO A 28 -2.50 -3.84 18.39
CA PRO A 28 -1.43 -4.63 17.77
C PRO A 28 -2.00 -5.83 17.01
N ILE A 29 -3.17 -6.32 17.44
CA ILE A 29 -4.00 -7.27 16.69
C ILE A 29 -4.91 -6.44 15.76
N ARG A 30 -4.36 -5.93 14.68
CA ARG A 30 -5.13 -5.73 13.45
C ARG A 30 -4.86 -6.99 12.62
N GLY A 31 -5.92 -7.61 12.08
CA GLY A 31 -5.74 -8.68 11.09
C GLY A 31 -4.71 -8.19 10.07
N GLN A 32 -3.68 -9.00 9.83
CA GLN A 32 -2.46 -8.63 9.11
C GLN A 32 -2.81 -7.78 7.88
N SER A 33 -2.63 -6.46 7.99
CA SER A 33 -2.83 -5.54 6.88
C SER A 33 -1.71 -5.83 5.90
N LEU A 34 -2.02 -6.66 4.90
CA LEU A 34 -1.27 -6.85 3.66
C LEU A 34 0.24 -6.56 3.75
N ARG A 35 1.01 -7.40 4.47
CA ARG A 35 2.48 -7.47 4.36
C ARG A 35 2.94 -8.02 2.99
N ILE A 36 2.18 -7.80 1.91
CA ILE A 36 2.26 -8.59 0.67
C ILE A 36 3.40 -8.14 -0.25
N LEU A 37 3.89 -6.91 -0.13
CA LEU A 37 5.17 -6.53 -0.72
C LEU A 37 6.23 -6.57 0.38
N THR A 38 7.02 -7.63 0.42
CA THR A 38 8.26 -7.71 1.21
C THR A 38 9.06 -6.42 1.01
N CYS A 39 9.81 -5.92 2.00
CA CYS A 39 10.62 -4.70 1.82
C CYS A 39 11.49 -4.75 0.55
N ALA A 40 11.99 -5.93 0.16
CA ALA A 40 12.71 -6.14 -1.09
C ALA A 40 11.90 -5.79 -2.36
N LEU A 41 10.61 -6.10 -2.37
CA LEU A 41 9.68 -5.76 -3.45
C LEU A 41 9.40 -4.27 -3.52
N MET A 42 9.33 -3.60 -2.36
CA MET A 42 9.20 -2.15 -2.30
C MET A 42 10.44 -1.48 -2.88
N THR A 43 11.64 -1.92 -2.48
CA THR A 43 12.90 -1.42 -3.03
C THR A 43 12.99 -1.67 -4.54
N ALA A 44 12.59 -2.85 -5.01
CA ALA A 44 12.54 -3.17 -6.43
C ALA A 44 11.59 -2.25 -7.22
N CYS A 45 10.41 -1.96 -6.66
CA CYS A 45 9.48 -1.01 -7.28
C CYS A 45 10.04 0.42 -7.26
N GLU A 46 10.70 0.83 -6.18
CA GLU A 46 11.33 2.16 -6.07
C GLU A 46 12.45 2.34 -7.09
N GLU A 47 13.33 1.36 -7.26
CA GLU A 47 14.40 1.35 -8.25
C GLU A 47 13.83 1.40 -9.68
N LEU A 48 12.87 0.52 -9.98
CA LEU A 48 12.19 0.50 -11.28
C LEU A 48 11.56 1.86 -11.60
N PHE A 49 10.87 2.47 -10.63
CA PHE A 49 10.23 3.76 -10.80
C PHE A 49 11.19 4.96 -10.84
N ALA A 50 12.44 4.78 -10.40
CA ALA A 50 13.50 5.77 -10.53
C ALA A 50 14.14 5.73 -11.92
N GLU A 51 14.23 4.55 -12.53
CA GLU A 51 14.75 4.35 -13.88
C GLU A 51 13.70 4.69 -14.94
N GLU A 52 12.50 4.12 -14.80
CA GLU A 52 11.39 4.28 -15.76
C GLU A 52 10.13 4.79 -15.04
N SER A 53 9.94 6.10 -15.09
CA SER A 53 8.93 6.77 -14.27
C SER A 53 7.50 6.69 -14.81
N ASP A 54 7.33 6.24 -16.05
CA ASP A 54 6.12 6.28 -16.86
C ASP A 54 5.47 4.91 -17.11
N LEU A 55 5.94 3.87 -16.41
CA LEU A 55 5.38 2.52 -16.49
C LEU A 55 3.94 2.45 -16.01
N TYR A 56 3.12 1.72 -16.77
CA TYR A 56 1.77 1.34 -16.39
C TYR A 56 1.78 0.25 -15.34
N LEU A 57 0.73 0.20 -14.54
CA LEU A 57 0.60 -0.79 -13.47
C LEU A 57 0.65 -2.24 -13.99
N ASP A 58 0.17 -2.48 -15.22
CA ASP A 58 0.21 -3.82 -15.84
C ASP A 58 1.63 -4.21 -16.29
N GLU A 59 2.45 -3.24 -16.68
CA GLU A 59 3.87 -3.44 -17.02
C GLU A 59 4.67 -3.76 -15.75
N VAL A 60 4.39 -3.06 -14.66
CA VAL A 60 4.99 -3.34 -13.35
C VAL A 60 4.62 -4.76 -12.89
N ILE A 61 3.37 -5.19 -13.04
CA ILE A 61 2.96 -6.56 -12.71
C ILE A 61 3.71 -7.58 -13.57
N THR A 62 3.86 -7.29 -14.86
CA THR A 62 4.59 -8.17 -15.79
C THR A 62 6.06 -8.26 -15.42
N TRP A 63 6.70 -7.13 -15.09
CA TRP A 63 8.09 -7.08 -14.64
C TRP A 63 8.28 -7.81 -13.31
N LEU A 64 7.36 -7.66 -12.35
CA LEU A 64 7.40 -8.38 -11.08
C LEU A 64 7.29 -9.90 -11.27
N GLY A 65 6.44 -10.35 -12.20
CA GLY A 65 6.33 -11.76 -12.56
C GLY A 65 7.60 -12.30 -13.22
N LEU A 66 8.21 -11.56 -14.13
CA LEU A 66 9.40 -12.01 -14.88
C LEU A 66 10.69 -11.95 -14.06
N THR A 67 10.91 -10.90 -13.30
CA THR A 67 12.16 -10.64 -12.59
C THR A 67 12.18 -11.29 -11.21
N HIS A 68 11.03 -11.37 -10.55
CA HIS A 68 10.93 -11.77 -9.15
C HIS A 68 10.01 -12.98 -8.91
N ASP A 69 9.43 -13.59 -9.95
CA ASP A 69 8.48 -14.71 -9.86
C ASP A 69 7.27 -14.41 -8.94
N ILE A 70 6.82 -13.15 -8.96
CA ILE A 70 5.80 -12.63 -8.06
C ILE A 70 4.53 -12.33 -8.85
N ILE A 71 3.49 -13.13 -8.59
CA ILE A 71 2.16 -12.96 -9.18
C ILE A 71 1.29 -12.16 -8.21
N VAL A 72 1.00 -10.91 -8.56
CA VAL A 72 0.19 -10.00 -7.74
C VAL A 72 -0.98 -9.48 -8.55
N LEU A 73 -2.17 -9.46 -7.94
CA LEU A 73 -3.34 -8.85 -8.55
C LEU A 73 -3.16 -7.33 -8.63
N LYS A 74 -3.60 -6.73 -9.74
CA LYS A 74 -3.55 -5.27 -9.95
C LYS A 74 -4.12 -4.45 -8.80
N ALA A 75 -5.27 -4.88 -8.26
CA ALA A 75 -5.91 -4.22 -7.12
C ALA A 75 -5.03 -4.29 -5.86
N THR A 76 -4.38 -5.43 -5.63
CA THR A 76 -3.46 -5.63 -4.50
C THR A 76 -2.22 -4.76 -4.65
N LEU A 77 -1.59 -4.74 -5.83
CA LEU A 77 -0.44 -3.88 -6.09
C LEU A 77 -0.81 -2.40 -5.92
N CYS A 78 -1.96 -1.97 -6.46
CA CYS A 78 -2.44 -0.61 -6.30
C CYS A 78 -2.65 -0.22 -4.82
N GLN A 79 -3.27 -1.10 -4.04
CA GLN A 79 -3.48 -0.86 -2.61
C GLN A 79 -2.15 -0.79 -1.86
N ASN A 80 -1.21 -1.69 -2.16
CA ASN A 80 0.08 -1.71 -1.50
C ASN A 80 0.91 -0.47 -1.84
N LEU A 81 0.93 -0.03 -3.10
CA LEU A 81 1.59 1.21 -3.52
C LEU A 81 0.98 2.44 -2.82
N LYS A 82 -0.34 2.45 -2.60
CA LYS A 82 -1.00 3.50 -1.81
C LYS A 82 -0.59 3.50 -0.34
N GLU A 83 -0.51 2.32 0.26
CA GLU A 83 -0.12 2.18 1.67
C GLU A 83 1.33 2.61 1.92
N VAL A 84 2.21 2.39 0.95
CA VAL A 84 3.63 2.79 1.00
C VAL A 84 3.83 4.25 0.58
N GLY A 85 2.82 4.92 0.03
CA GLY A 85 2.93 6.30 -0.47
C GLY A 85 3.59 6.41 -1.85
N LEU A 86 3.82 5.29 -2.54
CA LEU A 86 4.28 5.22 -3.93
C LEU A 86 3.13 5.45 -4.91
N THR A 87 2.41 6.56 -4.72
CA THR A 87 1.33 6.97 -5.61
C THR A 87 1.81 8.10 -6.51
N ARG A 88 1.60 7.96 -7.82
CA ARG A 88 1.91 9.01 -8.80
C ARG A 88 0.63 9.51 -9.45
N LYS A 89 0.52 10.83 -9.59
CA LYS A 89 -0.57 11.47 -10.30
C LYS A 89 -0.19 11.52 -11.78
N THR A 90 -0.65 10.54 -12.55
CA THR A 90 -0.38 10.49 -13.99
C THR A 90 -1.09 11.66 -14.68
N LEU A 91 -0.34 12.62 -15.22
CA LEU A 91 -0.84 13.48 -16.28
C LEU A 91 -0.94 12.58 -17.52
N HIS A 92 -2.15 12.30 -17.97
CA HIS A 92 -2.43 11.33 -19.04
C HIS A 92 -1.44 11.43 -20.20
N LYS A 93 -0.64 10.36 -20.40
CA LYS A 93 -0.09 10.06 -21.72
C LYS A 93 -1.27 9.79 -22.66
N MET A 94 -1.18 10.32 -23.88
CA MET A 94 -2.23 10.19 -24.90
C MET A 94 -2.50 8.70 -25.14
N ALA A 95 -3.78 8.32 -25.21
CA ALA A 95 -4.28 6.94 -25.33
C ALA A 95 -3.83 6.15 -26.58
N ALA A 96 -2.90 6.69 -27.37
CA ALA A 96 -2.45 6.14 -28.64
C ALA A 96 -1.44 4.98 -28.50
N GLU A 97 -0.74 4.84 -27.37
CA GLU A 97 0.31 3.82 -27.22
C GLU A 97 -0.23 2.40 -26.94
N HIS A 98 -1.44 2.25 -26.40
CA HIS A 98 -1.95 0.94 -25.94
C HIS A 98 -2.80 0.18 -26.99
N ASN A 99 -3.11 0.76 -28.15
CA ASN A 99 -3.94 0.08 -29.14
C ASN A 99 -3.10 -0.60 -30.24
N LYS A 100 -2.46 -1.73 -29.91
CA LYS A 100 -1.83 -2.61 -30.91
C LYS A 100 -2.29 -4.06 -30.87
N VAL A 101 -3.06 -4.50 -29.88
CA VAL A 101 -3.47 -5.91 -29.79
C VAL A 101 -4.91 -6.01 -29.33
N LEU A 102 -5.85 -5.78 -30.25
CA LEU A 102 -7.19 -6.34 -30.13
C LEU A 102 -7.74 -6.67 -31.53
N HIS A 103 -7.56 -7.95 -31.90
CA HIS A 103 -8.26 -8.75 -32.91
C HIS A 103 -7.95 -8.54 -34.41
N GLU A 104 -6.93 -9.25 -34.90
CA GLU A 104 -7.09 -10.10 -36.08
C GLU A 104 -7.41 -11.53 -35.56
N GLU A 105 -8.67 -11.93 -35.70
CA GLU A 105 -9.19 -13.29 -35.96
C GLU A 105 -10.73 -13.30 -35.80
#